data_AF-A0A258C9X8-F1
#
_entry.id   AF-A0A258C9X8-F1
#
_cell.length_a   1.000
_cell.length_b   1.000
_cell.length_c   1.000
_cell.angle_alpha   90.00
_cell.angle_beta   90.00
_cell.angle_gamma   90.00
#
_symmetry.space_group_name_H-M   'P 1'
#
loop_
_entity.id
_entity.type
_entity.pdbx_description
1 polymer ?
#
loop_
_entity_poly.entity_id
_entity_poly.type
_entity_poly.pdbx_seq_one_letter_code
_entity_poly.pdbx_strand_id
1 'polypeptide(L)' 'LAGCGVTAVYGGGYCTFSDPRFYSYRRTARTGRFASLVWIEG' A
#
# COMPACT_ATOMS: atom_id res chain seq x y z
N LEU A 1 1.52 -8.02 13.25
CA LEU A 1 0.10 -8.40 13.10
C LEU A 1 -0.20 -9.64 13.93
N ALA A 2 0.36 -10.81 13.58
CA ALA A 2 0.14 -12.05 14.35
C ALA A 2 0.56 -11.97 15.83
N GLY A 3 1.71 -11.36 16.15
CA GLY A 3 2.13 -11.13 17.55
C GLY A 3 1.23 -10.19 18.35
N CYS A 4 0.33 -9.46 17.68
CA CYS A 4 -0.71 -8.63 18.29
C CYS A 4 -2.09 -9.32 18.23
N GLY A 5 -2.16 -10.60 17.87
CA GLY A 5 -3.40 -11.37 17.76
C GLY A 5 -4.24 -11.11 16.50
N VAL A 6 -3.75 -10.33 15.53
CA VAL A 6 -4.48 -10.08 14.27
C VAL A 6 -4.35 -11.28 13.34
N THR A 7 -5.46 -11.97 13.09
CA THR A 7 -5.54 -13.21 12.28
C THR A 7 -6.10 -13.00 10.87
N ALA A 8 -6.87 -11.94 10.65
CA ALA A 8 -7.47 -11.62 9.36
C ALA A 8 -6.69 -10.48 8.68
N VAL A 9 -5.82 -10.82 7.73
CA VAL A 9 -4.98 -9.88 6.99
C VAL A 9 -5.24 -10.07 5.51
N TYR A 10 -5.54 -8.98 4.81
CA TYR A 10 -5.91 -9.00 3.38
C TYR A 10 -5.04 -8.02 2.59
N GLY A 11 -4.96 -8.24 1.28
CA GLY A 11 -4.13 -7.43 0.38
C GLY A 11 -2.67 -7.89 0.31
N GLY A 12 -1.75 -6.98 0.02
CA GLY A 12 -0.31 -7.27 -0.11
C GLY A 12 0.14 -7.86 -1.45
N GLY A 13 -0.77 -7.97 -2.43
CA GLY A 13 -0.47 -8.53 -3.76
C GLY A 13 0.20 -7.57 -4.75
N TYR A 14 0.42 -6.31 -4.37
CA TYR A 14 0.98 -5.29 -5.27
C TYR A 14 2.37 -4.86 -4.83
N CYS A 15 3.24 -4.63 -5.82
CA CYS A 15 4.58 -4.09 -5.63
C CYS A 15 4.70 -2.77 -6.39
N THR A 16 4.86 -1.66 -5.66
CA THR A 16 4.94 -0.32 -6.27
C THR A 16 6.16 -0.15 -7.17
N PHE A 17 7.24 -0.91 -6.94
CA PHE A 17 8.45 -0.84 -7.75
C PHE A 17 8.30 -1.55 -9.11
N SER A 18 7.80 -2.78 -9.13
CA SER A 18 7.71 -3.59 -10.36
C SER A 18 6.48 -3.27 -11.19
N ASP A 19 5.37 -2.88 -10.56
CA ASP A 19 4.15 -2.56 -11.28
C ASP A 19 4.17 -1.10 -11.77
N PRO A 20 4.08 -0.87 -13.10
CA PRO A 20 4.25 0.45 -13.69
C PRO A 20 3.09 1.40 -13.40
N ARG A 21 1.92 0.89 -12.95
CA ARG A 21 0.74 1.70 -12.64
C ARG A 21 0.94 2.59 -11.41
N PHE A 22 1.91 2.27 -10.56
CA PHE A 22 2.14 2.95 -9.29
C PHE A 22 3.33 3.91 -9.34
N TYR A 23 3.21 5.08 -8.71
CA TYR A 23 4.38 5.86 -8.30
C TYR A 23 5.29 5.06 -7.37
N SER A 24 6.61 5.15 -7.58
CA SER A 24 7.63 4.51 -6.73
C SER A 24 8.88 5.35 -6.64
N TYR A 25 9.19 5.81 -5.42
CA TYR A 25 10.39 6.60 -5.14
C TYR A 25 11.68 5.83 -5.47
N ARG A 26 11.69 4.52 -5.20
CA ARG A 26 12.82 3.64 -5.51
C ARG A 26 13.09 3.55 -7.02
N ARG A 27 12.04 3.66 -7.85
CA ARG A 27 12.17 3.64 -9.31
C ARG A 27 12.50 5.02 -9.87
N THR A 28 11.88 6.07 -9.33
CA THR A 28 12.08 7.46 -9.76
C THR A 28 12.01 8.40 -8.56
N ALA A 29 13.13 9.05 -8.24
CA ALA A 29 13.26 9.85 -7.03
C ALA A 29 12.27 11.04 -6.96
N ARG A 30 11.99 11.70 -8.11
CA ARG A 30 10.97 12.76 -8.22
C ARG A 30 9.71 12.16 -8.81
N THR A 31 8.75 11.79 -7.96
CA THR A 31 7.50 11.12 -8.35
C THR A 31 6.34 11.54 -7.44
N GLY A 32 5.11 11.20 -7.80
CA GLY A 32 3.91 11.47 -7.00
C GLY A 32 3.84 10.66 -5.69
N ARG A 33 2.73 10.81 -4.95
CA ARG A 33 2.47 10.07 -3.72
C ARG A 33 1.05 9.52 -3.74
N PHE A 34 0.88 8.33 -3.17
CA PHE A 34 -0.45 7.78 -2.89
C PHE A 34 -0.80 7.98 -1.42
N ALA A 35 -2.09 7.92 -1.13
CA ALA A 35 -2.64 7.82 0.20
C ALA A 35 -3.52 6.56 0.29
N SER A 36 -3.57 5.95 1.47
CA SER A 36 -4.56 4.93 1.79
C SER A 36 -5.59 5.58 2.70
N LEU A 37 -6.87 5.51 2.31
CA LEU A 37 -7.96 6.14 3.04
C LEU A 37 -8.89 5.07 3.58
N VAL A 38 -9.41 5.28 4.79
CA VAL A 38 -10.43 4.46 5.42
C VAL A 38 -11.37 5.38 6.20
N TRP A 39 -12.67 5.17 6.05
CA TRP A 39 -13.70 5.89 6.79
C TRP A 39 -14.88 4.97 7.06
N ILE A 40 -15.73 5.38 8.00
CA ILE A 40 -17.01 4.73 8.29
C ILE A 40 -18.09 5.64 7.73
N GLU A 41 -18.98 5.06 6.93
CA GLU A 41 -20.19 5.73 6.44
C GLU A 41 -21.40 5.16 7.17
N GLY A 42 -22.35 6.03 7.51
CA GLY A 42 -23.55 5.72 8.30
C GLY A 42 -24.79 5.51 7.45
#